data_AF-A0AAP2F2G2-F1
#
_entry.id   AF-A0AAP2F2G2-F1
#
_cell.length_a   1.000
_cell.length_b   1.000
_cell.length_c   1.000
_cell.angle_alpha   90.00
_cell.angle_beta   90.00
_cell.angle_gamma   90.00
#
_symmetry.space_group_name_H-M   'P 1'
#
loop_
_entity.id
_entity.type
_entity.pdbx_description
1 polymer ?
#
loop_
_entity_poly.entity_id
_entity_poly.type
_entity_poly.pdbx_seq_one_letter_code
_entity_poly.pdbx_strand_id
1 'polypeptide(L)'
;MTSENKPLIDLGNISNLAVYLKATEKQMLQAYGRALGRTATWLKTRSARMAAEGVKVRKLDTLRKRMGYYRRKAAAGDPDALKFWFGLNAMPVSDLKGKIAGKRGKRHARRDKKTGRFIKRRKGSAAPVFSPDGMSLPDTAFEDGYVTKGATGKRTILVRGNKRTKNKRTGKLHKRWVREAAIDIQEPMERDVISDLIREMPAYFMKQYEHEIKYRVATNLRTDGRGRRI
;
A
#
# COMPACT_ATOMS: atom_id res chain seq x y z
N MET A 1 -10.83 -8.59 -21.95
CA MET A 1 -11.91 -9.12 -21.08
C MET A 1 -12.34 -8.00 -20.14
N THR A 2 -13.43 -7.34 -20.46
CA THR A 2 -14.06 -6.31 -19.62
C THR A 2 -14.70 -7.02 -18.43
N SER A 3 -14.06 -6.96 -17.26
CA SER A 3 -14.67 -7.44 -16.02
C SER A 3 -15.99 -6.70 -15.83
N GLU A 4 -17.11 -7.43 -15.86
CA GLU A 4 -18.39 -6.91 -15.39
C GLU A 4 -18.17 -6.31 -14.00
N ASN A 5 -18.42 -5.01 -13.90
CA ASN A 5 -18.21 -4.23 -12.69
C ASN A 5 -19.38 -4.51 -11.74
N LYS A 6 -19.55 -5.78 -11.34
CA LYS A 6 -20.60 -6.19 -10.42
C LYS A 6 -20.31 -5.49 -9.08
N PRO A 7 -21.28 -4.75 -8.51
CA PRO A 7 -21.04 -4.06 -7.26
C PRO A 7 -20.73 -5.11 -6.18
N LEU A 8 -19.58 -4.96 -5.51
CA LEU A 8 -19.18 -5.82 -4.39
C LEU A 8 -20.18 -5.78 -3.21
N ILE A 9 -21.05 -4.78 -3.19
CA ILE A 9 -22.09 -4.58 -2.19
C ILE A 9 -23.43 -4.80 -2.89
N ASP A 10 -24.23 -5.72 -2.38
CA ASP A 10 -25.57 -5.98 -2.88
C ASP A 10 -26.53 -4.85 -2.48
N LEU A 11 -26.98 -4.09 -3.46
CA LEU A 11 -27.91 -2.97 -3.28
C LEU A 11 -29.32 -3.43 -2.90
N GLY A 12 -29.73 -4.65 -3.24
CA GLY A 12 -31.06 -5.17 -2.92
C GLY A 12 -31.28 -5.38 -1.42
N ASN A 13 -30.25 -5.90 -0.74
CA ASN A 13 -30.26 -6.04 0.72
C ASN A 13 -30.36 -4.70 1.46
N ILE A 14 -29.75 -3.65 0.90
CA ILE A 14 -29.77 -2.29 1.45
C ILE A 14 -31.16 -1.68 1.31
N SER A 15 -31.77 -1.78 0.13
CA SER A 15 -33.12 -1.26 -0.11
C SER A 15 -34.17 -1.98 0.76
N ASN A 16 -34.09 -3.30 0.89
CA ASN A 16 -35.03 -4.08 1.69
C ASN A 16 -34.99 -3.68 3.17
N LEU A 17 -33.78 -3.48 3.71
CA LEU A 17 -33.62 -3.03 5.10
C LEU A 17 -34.16 -1.62 5.32
N ALA A 18 -33.93 -0.70 4.37
CA ALA A 18 -34.47 0.65 4.45
C ALA A 18 -36.00 0.68 4.43
N VAL A 19 -36.62 -0.12 3.55
CA VAL A 19 -38.08 -0.28 3.46
C VAL A 19 -38.64 -0.86 4.76
N TYR A 20 -38.02 -1.93 5.28
CA TYR A 20 -38.42 -2.57 6.53
C TYR A 20 -38.40 -1.59 7.72
N LEU A 21 -37.37 -0.74 7.79
CA LEU A 21 -37.22 0.27 8.83
C LEU A 21 -38.03 1.56 8.56
N LYS A 22 -38.82 1.61 7.48
CA LYS A 22 -39.55 2.81 7.03
C LYS A 22 -38.66 4.06 6.93
N ALA A 23 -37.41 3.85 6.53
CA ALA A 23 -36.44 4.93 6.39
C ALA A 23 -36.75 5.78 5.15
N THR A 24 -36.57 7.09 5.27
CA THR A 24 -36.62 7.97 4.09
C THR A 24 -35.41 7.72 3.19
N GLU A 25 -35.58 7.97 1.88
CA GLU A 25 -34.49 7.87 0.90
C GLU A 25 -33.25 8.67 1.34
N LYS A 26 -33.47 9.87 1.88
CA LYS A 26 -32.40 10.73 2.39
C LYS A 26 -31.64 10.10 3.56
N GLN A 27 -32.33 9.44 4.49
CA GLN A 27 -31.69 8.71 5.59
C GLN A 27 -30.91 7.50 5.06
N MET A 28 -31.47 6.80 4.07
CA MET A 28 -30.84 5.67 3.40
C MET A 28 -29.51 6.07 2.74
N LEU A 29 -29.51 7.11 1.89
CA LEU A 29 -28.31 7.60 1.22
C LEU A 29 -27.23 8.10 2.19
N GLN A 30 -27.66 8.78 3.27
CA GLN A 30 -26.73 9.27 4.29
C GLN A 30 -26.13 8.14 5.13
N ALA A 31 -26.94 7.15 5.53
CA ALA A 31 -26.48 5.95 6.21
C ALA A 31 -25.48 5.18 5.33
N TYR A 32 -25.82 5.01 4.05
CA TYR A 32 -24.96 4.38 3.05
C TYR A 32 -23.59 5.08 2.97
N GLY A 33 -23.59 6.39 2.74
CA GLY A 33 -22.36 7.16 2.65
C GLY A 33 -21.54 7.10 3.95
N ARG A 34 -22.17 7.17 5.12
CA ARG A 34 -21.46 7.09 6.40
C ARG A 34 -20.86 5.71 6.63
N ALA A 35 -21.61 4.64 6.33
CA ALA A 35 -21.13 3.27 6.35
C ALA A 35 -19.94 3.08 5.40
N LEU A 36 -20.04 3.57 4.16
CA LEU A 36 -18.97 3.50 3.17
C LEU A 36 -17.69 4.20 3.65
N GLY A 37 -17.82 5.36 4.30
CA GLY A 37 -16.67 6.06 4.89
C GLY A 37 -15.98 5.28 6.03
N ARG A 38 -16.77 4.59 6.88
CA ARG A 38 -16.21 3.71 7.91
C ARG A 38 -15.56 2.48 7.29
N THR A 39 -16.20 1.85 6.31
CA THR A 39 -15.66 0.71 5.55
C THR A 39 -14.35 1.08 4.87
N ALA A 40 -14.23 2.26 4.27
CA ALA A 40 -12.98 2.72 3.67
C ALA A 40 -11.81 2.81 4.68
N THR A 41 -12.10 3.35 5.87
CA THR A 41 -11.11 3.48 6.95
C THR A 41 -10.72 2.11 7.52
N TRP A 42 -11.71 1.23 7.71
CA TRP A 42 -11.49 -0.15 8.11
C TRP A 42 -10.67 -0.91 7.07
N LEU A 43 -11.04 -0.84 5.78
CA LEU A 43 -10.29 -1.43 4.66
C LEU A 43 -8.83 -1.00 4.68
N LYS A 44 -8.55 0.29 4.81
CA LYS A 44 -7.17 0.82 4.90
C LYS A 44 -6.40 0.25 6.08
N THR A 45 -7.04 0.10 7.23
CA THR A 45 -6.38 -0.40 8.43
C THR A 45 -6.18 -1.91 8.40
N ARG A 46 -7.21 -2.65 7.98
CA ARG A 46 -7.23 -4.10 7.87
C ARG A 46 -6.23 -4.57 6.82
N SER A 47 -6.27 -3.98 5.62
CA SER A 47 -5.31 -4.27 4.55
C SER A 47 -3.87 -4.03 4.98
N ALA A 48 -3.58 -2.92 5.67
CA ALA A 48 -2.24 -2.63 6.16
C ALA A 48 -1.75 -3.69 7.16
N ARG A 49 -2.63 -4.19 8.03
CA ARG A 49 -2.28 -5.22 9.02
C ARG A 49 -2.02 -6.57 8.36
N MET A 50 -2.92 -7.03 7.49
CA MET A 50 -2.76 -8.28 6.75
C MET A 50 -1.48 -8.25 5.87
N ALA A 51 -1.25 -7.13 5.19
CA ALA A 51 -0.01 -6.90 4.44
C ALA A 51 1.24 -6.93 5.31
N ALA A 52 1.17 -6.38 6.53
CA ALA A 52 2.29 -6.41 7.47
C ALA A 52 2.58 -7.83 7.96
N GLU A 53 1.57 -8.70 8.04
CA GLU A 53 1.72 -10.09 8.44
C GLU A 53 2.34 -10.94 7.33
N GLY A 54 1.86 -10.81 6.08
CA GLY A 54 2.38 -11.57 4.93
C GLY A 54 3.79 -11.12 4.51
N VAL A 55 3.98 -9.83 4.26
CA VAL A 55 5.24 -9.25 3.74
C VAL A 55 6.26 -8.99 4.87
N LYS A 56 5.84 -9.06 6.15
CA LYS A 56 6.66 -8.78 7.34
C LYS A 56 7.36 -7.42 7.26
N VAL A 57 6.59 -6.37 7.08
CA VAL A 57 7.12 -4.99 7.07
C VAL A 57 7.59 -4.57 8.47
N ARG A 58 8.66 -3.78 8.56
CA ARG A 58 9.20 -3.28 9.84
C ARG A 58 8.32 -2.22 10.50
N LYS A 59 7.67 -1.37 9.71
CA LYS A 59 6.79 -0.29 10.16
C LYS A 59 5.45 -0.35 9.44
N LEU A 60 4.36 -0.48 10.19
CA LEU A 60 3.00 -0.51 9.64
C LEU A 60 2.65 0.78 8.87
N ASP A 61 3.21 1.92 9.30
CA ASP A 61 3.00 3.22 8.65
C ASP A 61 3.46 3.24 7.19
N THR A 62 4.51 2.49 6.85
CA THR A 62 4.98 2.35 5.46
C THR A 62 3.90 1.77 4.56
N LEU A 63 3.13 0.78 5.04
CA LEU A 63 2.02 0.19 4.30
C LEU A 63 0.81 1.12 4.28
N ARG A 64 0.49 1.78 5.41
CA ARG A 64 -0.63 2.73 5.48
C ARG A 64 -0.49 3.90 4.51
N LYS A 65 0.73 4.37 4.26
CA LYS A 65 1.02 5.44 3.28
C LYS A 65 0.84 4.96 1.83
N ARG A 66 0.99 3.67 1.59
CA ARG A 66 0.80 3.03 0.28
C ARG A 66 -0.67 2.71 -0.01
N MET A 67 -1.51 2.70 1.00
CA MET A 67 -2.94 2.42 0.90
C MET A 67 -3.74 3.72 0.90
N GLY A 68 -4.40 3.98 -0.22
CA GLY A 68 -5.22 5.16 -0.44
C GLY A 68 -6.67 4.79 -0.67
N TYR A 69 -7.57 5.71 -0.37
CA TYR A 69 -8.94 5.60 -0.82
C TYR A 69 -9.46 6.98 -1.22
N TYR A 70 -10.39 6.99 -2.16
CA TYR A 70 -11.10 8.17 -2.60
C TYR A 70 -12.58 7.86 -2.60
N ARG A 71 -13.35 8.65 -1.86
CA ARG A 71 -14.81 8.57 -1.85
C ARG A 71 -15.34 9.63 -2.81
N ARG A 72 -16.09 9.20 -3.82
CA ARG A 72 -16.86 10.08 -4.69
C ARG A 72 -18.25 10.22 -4.08
N LYS A 73 -18.62 11.45 -3.75
CA LYS A 73 -20.01 11.76 -3.42
C LYS A 73 -20.86 11.66 -4.68
N ALA A 74 -22.00 11.01 -4.57
CA ALA A 74 -22.93 10.87 -5.69
C ALA A 74 -23.70 12.18 -5.95
N ALA A 75 -24.35 12.25 -7.11
CA ALA A 75 -25.37 13.26 -7.38
C ALA A 75 -26.62 13.00 -6.51
N ALA A 76 -27.55 13.95 -6.46
CA ALA A 76 -28.78 13.78 -5.69
C ALA A 76 -29.54 12.51 -6.16
N GLY A 77 -29.89 11.63 -5.23
CA GLY A 77 -30.58 10.36 -5.50
C GLY A 77 -29.65 9.14 -5.64
N ASP A 78 -28.35 9.33 -5.90
CA ASP A 78 -27.42 8.22 -6.12
C ASP A 78 -26.64 7.82 -4.84
N PRO A 79 -26.23 6.56 -4.70
CA PRO A 79 -25.32 6.12 -3.64
C PRO A 79 -23.87 6.54 -3.91
N ASP A 80 -23.13 6.85 -2.84
CA ASP A 80 -21.72 7.20 -2.93
C ASP A 80 -20.85 6.06 -3.47
N ALA A 81 -19.73 6.38 -4.12
CA ALA A 81 -18.79 5.38 -4.62
C ALA A 81 -17.44 5.45 -3.89
N LEU A 82 -16.80 4.28 -3.72
CA LEU A 82 -15.48 4.15 -3.12
C LEU A 82 -14.48 3.60 -4.14
N LYS A 83 -13.38 4.32 -4.33
CA LYS A 83 -12.19 3.83 -5.04
C LYS A 83 -11.11 3.54 -4.02
N PHE A 84 -10.46 2.39 -4.13
CA PHE A 84 -9.38 1.99 -3.23
C PHE A 84 -8.09 1.71 -4.02
N TRP A 85 -6.97 2.15 -3.48
CA TRP A 85 -5.65 1.97 -4.06
C TRP A 85 -4.79 1.13 -3.12
N PHE A 86 -4.43 -0.07 -3.56
CA PHE A 86 -3.44 -0.92 -2.90
C PHE A 86 -2.08 -0.59 -3.51
N GLY A 87 -1.18 0.05 -2.77
CA GLY A 87 0.16 0.36 -3.27
C GLY A 87 1.04 -0.89 -3.32
N LEU A 88 0.85 -1.69 -4.37
CA LEU A 88 1.48 -3.01 -4.60
C LEU A 88 2.91 -2.95 -5.15
N ASN A 89 3.44 -1.75 -5.38
CA ASN A 89 4.81 -1.58 -5.91
C ASN A 89 5.86 -2.31 -5.06
N ALA A 90 7.00 -2.62 -5.66
CA ALA A 90 8.15 -3.18 -4.94
C ALA A 90 8.56 -2.35 -3.71
N MET A 91 8.94 -3.01 -2.61
CA MET A 91 9.36 -2.39 -1.36
C MET A 91 10.88 -2.45 -1.18
N PRO A 92 11.51 -1.39 -0.65
CA PRO A 92 12.94 -1.41 -0.37
C PRO A 92 13.26 -2.44 0.72
N VAL A 93 14.39 -3.14 0.59
CA VAL A 93 14.80 -4.19 1.53
C VAL A 93 14.99 -3.66 2.97
N SER A 94 15.27 -2.37 3.17
CA SER A 94 15.39 -1.79 4.52
C SER A 94 14.06 -1.60 5.26
N ASP A 95 12.94 -1.60 4.53
CA ASP A 95 11.59 -1.52 5.11
C ASP A 95 11.01 -2.89 5.45
N LEU A 96 11.59 -3.96 4.89
CA LEU A 96 11.19 -5.35 5.14
C LEU A 96 12.00 -5.98 6.29
N LYS A 97 11.37 -6.89 7.03
CA LYS A 97 12.07 -7.79 7.96
C LYS A 97 12.71 -8.94 7.17
N GLY A 98 13.82 -9.45 7.68
CA GLY A 98 14.68 -10.38 6.95
C GLY A 98 16.17 -10.18 7.24
N LYS A 99 16.96 -11.08 6.67
CA LYS A 99 18.42 -11.14 6.79
C LYS A 99 19.08 -10.65 5.51
N ILE A 100 20.13 -9.84 5.65
CA ILE A 100 20.98 -9.40 4.51
C ILE A 100 22.32 -10.12 4.62
N ALA A 101 22.51 -11.13 3.77
CA ALA A 101 23.79 -11.79 3.57
C ALA A 101 24.71 -10.96 2.66
N GLY A 102 26.01 -10.99 2.95
CA GLY A 102 27.03 -10.26 2.20
C GLY A 102 27.92 -9.40 3.09
N LYS A 103 29.11 -9.04 2.59
CA LYS A 103 30.05 -8.21 3.34
C LYS A 103 29.85 -6.74 2.97
N ARG A 104 29.79 -5.87 3.98
CA ARG A 104 29.87 -4.42 3.74
C ARG A 104 31.22 -4.13 3.10
N GLY A 105 31.20 -3.45 1.96
CA GLY A 105 32.44 -3.04 1.31
C GLY A 105 33.24 -2.11 2.24
N LYS A 106 34.51 -2.46 2.52
CA LYS A 106 35.44 -1.53 3.19
C LYS A 106 35.59 -0.28 2.32
N ARG A 107 35.71 0.90 2.96
CA ARG A 107 36.03 2.15 2.25
C ARG A 107 37.34 1.92 1.49
N HIS A 108 37.33 2.23 0.20
CA HIS A 108 38.52 2.04 -0.62
C HIS A 108 39.60 3.03 -0.17
N ALA A 109 40.68 2.52 0.40
CA ALA A 109 41.79 3.33 0.91
C ALA A 109 43.07 3.20 0.06
N ARG A 110 43.11 2.23 -0.86
CA ARG A 110 44.33 1.93 -1.62
C ARG A 110 44.55 2.98 -2.71
N ARG A 111 45.68 3.67 -2.65
CA ARG A 111 46.12 4.61 -3.68
C ARG A 111 47.27 4.02 -4.47
N ASP A 112 47.35 4.39 -5.74
CA ASP A 112 48.50 4.15 -6.59
C ASP A 112 49.66 5.00 -6.05
N LYS A 113 50.80 4.37 -5.82
CA LYS A 113 51.99 5.01 -5.25
C LYS A 113 52.60 6.05 -6.21
N LYS A 114 52.44 5.89 -7.53
CA LYS A 114 53.00 6.81 -8.53
C LYS A 114 52.09 8.01 -8.82
N THR A 115 50.78 7.77 -8.94
CA THR A 115 49.82 8.81 -9.36
C THR A 115 49.02 9.42 -8.20
N GLY A 116 49.07 8.84 -6.99
CA GLY A 116 48.26 9.24 -5.84
C GLY A 116 46.75 8.98 -6.00
N ARG A 117 46.30 8.50 -7.17
CA ARG A 117 44.90 8.21 -7.49
C ARG A 117 44.45 6.90 -6.81
N PHE A 118 43.16 6.77 -6.53
CA PHE A 118 42.63 5.51 -6.01
C PHE A 118 42.73 4.41 -7.08
N ILE A 119 43.30 3.25 -6.72
CA ILE A 119 43.36 2.07 -7.60
C ILE A 119 41.94 1.55 -7.85
N LYS A 120 41.65 1.02 -9.04
CA LYS A 120 40.36 0.33 -9.25
C LYS A 120 40.27 -0.89 -8.34
N ARG A 121 39.22 -0.95 -7.51
CA ARG A 121 38.95 -2.11 -6.67
C ARG A 121 38.63 -3.32 -7.56
N ARG A 122 39.25 -4.48 -7.30
CA ARG A 122 38.86 -5.75 -7.95
C ARG A 122 37.36 -6.00 -7.76
N LYS A 123 36.67 -6.47 -8.81
CA LYS A 123 35.25 -6.88 -8.74
C LYS A 123 35.17 -7.95 -7.64
N GLY A 124 34.49 -7.64 -6.55
CA GLY A 124 34.70 -8.33 -5.28
C GLY A 124 33.39 -8.65 -4.58
N SER A 125 33.37 -9.89 -4.06
CA SER A 125 32.33 -10.61 -3.31
C SER A 125 31.09 -11.01 -4.10
N ALA A 126 30.59 -12.23 -3.80
CA ALA A 126 29.31 -12.74 -4.26
C ALA A 126 28.20 -11.70 -4.06
N ALA A 127 27.19 -11.76 -4.93
CA ALA A 127 26.02 -10.90 -4.88
C ALA A 127 25.42 -10.90 -3.47
N PRO A 128 25.16 -9.74 -2.85
CA PRO A 128 24.42 -9.71 -1.59
C PRO A 128 23.03 -10.31 -1.80
N VAL A 129 22.60 -11.09 -0.82
CA VAL A 129 21.31 -11.77 -0.82
C VAL A 129 20.46 -11.19 0.30
N PHE A 130 19.19 -10.95 0.00
CA PHE A 130 18.19 -10.67 1.02
C PHE A 130 17.27 -11.89 1.16
N SER A 131 17.21 -12.41 2.38
CA SER A 131 16.29 -13.47 2.76
C SER A 131 15.16 -12.85 3.61
N PRO A 132 13.97 -12.61 3.04
CA PRO A 132 12.83 -12.04 3.76
C PRO A 132 12.35 -12.97 4.88
N ASP A 133 11.83 -12.39 5.97
CA ASP A 133 11.11 -13.17 7.00
C ASP A 133 9.65 -13.44 6.58
N GLY A 134 9.16 -12.77 5.54
CA GLY A 134 7.80 -12.91 5.02
C GLY A 134 7.61 -14.24 4.30
N MET A 135 6.56 -14.97 4.67
CA MET A 135 6.31 -16.36 4.27
C MET A 135 6.16 -16.55 2.75
N SER A 136 5.81 -15.47 2.04
CA SER A 136 5.46 -15.49 0.62
C SER A 136 6.52 -14.84 -0.28
N LEU A 137 7.66 -14.37 0.26
CA LEU A 137 8.68 -13.68 -0.53
C LEU A 137 9.92 -14.57 -0.75
N PRO A 138 10.47 -14.64 -1.97
CA PRO A 138 11.66 -15.43 -2.24
C PRO A 138 12.95 -14.73 -1.81
N ASP A 139 13.95 -15.54 -1.46
CA ASP A 139 15.33 -15.08 -1.32
C ASP A 139 15.81 -14.46 -2.63
N THR A 140 16.32 -13.22 -2.55
CA THR A 140 16.68 -12.45 -3.74
C THR A 140 18.15 -12.06 -3.70
N ALA A 141 18.92 -12.52 -4.69
CA ALA A 141 20.29 -12.08 -4.92
C ALA A 141 20.33 -10.82 -5.80
N PHE A 142 21.24 -9.89 -5.48
CA PHE A 142 21.40 -8.65 -6.22
C PHE A 142 22.81 -8.58 -6.83
N GLU A 143 22.98 -8.99 -8.09
CA GLU A 143 24.28 -9.16 -8.75
C GLU A 143 25.19 -7.91 -8.72
N ASP A 144 24.63 -6.74 -9.00
CA ASP A 144 25.35 -5.45 -8.94
C ASP A 144 25.16 -4.73 -7.59
N GLY A 145 24.78 -5.49 -6.57
CA GLY A 145 24.50 -5.02 -5.23
C GLY A 145 25.73 -4.91 -4.34
N TYR A 146 25.67 -4.02 -3.36
CA TYR A 146 26.59 -4.04 -2.23
C TYR A 146 25.87 -3.65 -0.94
N VAL A 147 26.30 -4.26 0.17
CA VAL A 147 25.73 -3.99 1.49
C VAL A 147 26.25 -2.66 2.04
N THR A 148 25.35 -1.84 2.58
CA THR A 148 25.67 -0.60 3.30
C THR A 148 24.72 -0.37 4.48
N LYS A 149 24.89 0.75 5.18
CA LYS A 149 23.85 1.32 6.07
C LYS A 149 23.15 2.47 5.34
N GLY A 150 21.83 2.52 5.41
CA GLY A 150 21.01 3.64 4.92
C GLY A 150 21.05 4.84 5.88
N ALA A 151 20.35 5.92 5.52
CA ALA A 151 20.30 7.16 6.32
C ALA A 151 19.75 6.92 7.74
N THR A 152 18.86 5.94 7.90
CA THR A 152 18.27 5.54 9.19
C THR A 152 19.18 4.60 10.00
N GLY A 153 20.43 4.40 9.58
CA GLY A 153 21.39 3.48 10.23
C GLY A 153 21.15 2.00 9.95
N LYS A 154 20.02 1.65 9.33
CA LYS A 154 19.64 0.27 8.99
C LYS A 154 20.52 -0.29 7.89
N ARG A 155 20.86 -1.57 8.00
CA ARG A 155 21.56 -2.31 6.95
C ARG A 155 20.65 -2.45 5.73
N THR A 156 21.18 -2.20 4.54
CA THR A 156 20.46 -2.28 3.27
C THR A 156 21.39 -2.73 2.15
N ILE A 157 20.81 -3.07 0.99
CA ILE A 157 21.53 -3.38 -0.24
C ILE A 157 21.31 -2.23 -1.21
N LEU A 158 22.41 -1.70 -1.74
CA LEU A 158 22.38 -0.72 -2.80
C LEU A 158 22.79 -1.38 -4.12
N VAL A 159 21.95 -1.25 -5.13
CA VAL A 159 22.17 -1.78 -6.49
C VAL A 159 22.65 -0.65 -7.37
N ARG A 160 23.76 -0.86 -8.07
CA ARG A 160 24.28 0.13 -9.03
C ARG A 160 23.32 0.21 -10.21
N GLY A 161 22.87 1.43 -10.52
CA GLY A 161 21.92 1.66 -11.60
C GLY A 161 22.63 1.91 -12.93
N ASN A 162 22.11 1.28 -14.00
CA ASN A 162 22.46 1.66 -15.38
C ASN A 162 21.49 2.67 -15.99
N LYS A 163 20.38 2.98 -15.30
CA LYS A 163 19.34 3.92 -15.78
C LYS A 163 19.87 5.36 -15.81
N ARG A 164 19.68 6.02 -16.95
CA ARG A 164 19.96 7.44 -17.17
C ARG A 164 18.68 8.24 -16.92
N THR A 165 18.75 9.29 -16.13
CA THR A 165 17.64 10.21 -15.83
C THR A 165 17.98 11.60 -16.35
N LYS A 166 17.03 12.25 -17.02
CA LYS A 166 17.19 13.60 -17.55
C LYS A 166 17.14 14.61 -16.40
N ASN A 167 18.12 15.50 -16.33
CA ASN A 167 18.09 16.63 -15.40
C ASN A 167 17.06 17.64 -15.88
N LYS A 168 16.14 18.02 -14.99
CA LYS A 168 15.05 18.94 -15.31
C LYS A 168 15.52 20.37 -15.59
N ARG A 169 16.66 20.80 -15.03
CA ARG A 169 17.23 22.14 -15.28
C ARG A 169 18.12 22.18 -16.52
N THR A 170 18.97 21.17 -16.73
CA THR A 170 19.99 21.21 -17.79
C THR A 170 19.66 20.35 -19.01
N GLY A 171 18.58 19.56 -18.97
CA GLY A 171 18.18 18.66 -20.04
C GLY A 171 19.14 17.47 -20.28
N LYS A 172 20.30 17.42 -19.60
CA LYS A 172 21.31 16.36 -19.79
C LYS A 172 20.93 15.07 -19.06
N LEU A 173 21.21 13.93 -19.69
CA LEU A 173 21.06 12.61 -19.06
C LEU A 173 22.17 12.40 -18.03
N HIS A 174 21.79 12.08 -16.80
CA HIS A 174 22.72 11.69 -15.73
C HIS A 174 22.44 10.25 -15.32
N LYS A 175 23.49 9.44 -15.18
CA LYS A 175 23.36 8.09 -14.62
C LYS A 175 22.88 8.19 -13.18
N ARG A 176 21.80 7.51 -12.83
CA ARG A 176 21.43 7.31 -11.42
C ARG A 176 22.34 6.20 -10.91
N TRP A 177 23.45 6.61 -10.31
CA TRP A 177 24.56 5.70 -10.00
C TRP A 177 24.14 4.54 -9.08
N VAL A 178 23.16 4.75 -8.20
CA VAL A 178 22.77 3.76 -7.19
C VAL A 178 21.28 3.90 -6.82
N ARG A 179 20.60 2.78 -6.60
CA ARG A 179 19.26 2.70 -5.99
C ARG A 179 19.26 1.69 -4.85
N GLU A 180 18.30 1.80 -3.94
CA GLU A 180 18.08 0.73 -2.98
C GLU A 180 17.51 -0.51 -3.67
N ALA A 181 17.98 -1.68 -3.25
CA ALA A 181 17.38 -2.95 -3.62
C ALA A 181 15.93 -2.97 -3.13
N ALA A 182 15.04 -3.44 -4.01
CA ALA A 182 13.62 -3.56 -3.71
C ALA A 182 13.13 -4.92 -4.16
N ILE A 183 12.16 -5.45 -3.42
CA ILE A 183 11.55 -6.75 -3.65
C ILE A 183 10.11 -6.52 -4.04
N ASP A 184 9.66 -7.26 -5.06
CA ASP A 184 8.28 -7.22 -5.47
C ASP A 184 7.39 -7.86 -4.40
N ILE A 185 6.28 -7.20 -4.11
CA ILE A 185 5.31 -7.67 -3.10
C ILE A 185 3.93 -7.89 -3.72
N GLN A 186 3.78 -7.67 -5.03
CA GLN A 186 2.47 -7.64 -5.67
C GLN A 186 1.73 -8.98 -5.53
N GLU A 187 2.33 -10.07 -6.00
CA GLU A 187 1.72 -11.39 -5.98
C GLU A 187 1.35 -11.87 -4.56
N PRO A 188 2.26 -11.81 -3.56
CA PRO A 188 1.90 -12.09 -2.16
C PRO A 188 0.71 -11.27 -1.64
N MET A 189 0.66 -9.99 -1.97
CA MET A 189 -0.41 -9.11 -1.51
C MET A 189 -1.74 -9.41 -2.19
N GLU A 190 -1.74 -9.71 -3.49
CA GLU A 190 -2.95 -10.09 -4.22
C GLU A 190 -3.54 -11.39 -3.67
N ARG A 191 -2.69 -12.40 -3.50
CA ARG A 191 -3.10 -13.72 -2.99
C ARG A 191 -3.57 -13.67 -1.55
N ASP A 192 -2.74 -13.13 -0.65
CA ASP A 192 -2.91 -13.31 0.80
C ASP A 192 -3.73 -12.18 1.46
N VAL A 193 -3.93 -11.05 0.77
CA VAL A 193 -4.56 -9.87 1.38
C VAL A 193 -5.84 -9.47 0.64
N ILE A 194 -5.77 -9.25 -0.67
CA ILE A 194 -6.89 -8.67 -1.42
C ILE A 194 -8.09 -9.63 -1.44
N SER A 195 -7.85 -10.92 -1.65
CA SER A 195 -8.91 -11.94 -1.70
C SER A 195 -9.75 -12.01 -0.42
N ASP A 196 -9.09 -12.00 0.75
CA ASP A 196 -9.78 -12.08 2.04
C ASP A 196 -10.50 -10.77 2.39
N LEU A 197 -9.90 -9.62 2.07
CA LEU A 197 -10.55 -8.32 2.24
C LEU A 197 -11.85 -8.21 1.45
N ILE A 198 -11.82 -8.66 0.18
CA ILE A 198 -13.00 -8.67 -0.69
C ILE A 198 -14.12 -9.52 -0.08
N ARG A 199 -13.77 -10.64 0.58
CA ARG A 199 -14.74 -11.52 1.26
C ARG A 199 -15.31 -10.89 2.53
N GLU A 200 -14.49 -10.23 3.35
CA GLU A 200 -14.91 -9.62 4.61
C GLU A 200 -15.68 -8.29 4.43
N MET A 201 -15.38 -7.54 3.36
CA MET A 201 -15.86 -6.17 3.19
C MET A 201 -17.39 -6.03 3.18
N PRO A 202 -18.18 -6.85 2.45
CA PRO A 202 -19.62 -6.69 2.39
C PRO A 202 -20.28 -6.84 3.77
N ALA A 203 -19.85 -7.84 4.55
CA ALA A 203 -20.36 -8.06 5.90
C ALA A 203 -20.03 -6.89 6.84
N TYR A 204 -18.79 -6.37 6.78
CA TYR A 204 -18.42 -5.19 7.57
C TYR A 204 -19.24 -3.97 7.17
N PHE A 205 -19.40 -3.72 5.87
CA PHE A 205 -20.21 -2.62 5.36
C PHE A 205 -21.66 -2.72 5.85
N MET A 206 -22.30 -3.88 5.68
CA MET A 206 -23.70 -4.08 6.08
C MET A 206 -23.90 -3.85 7.57
N LYS A 207 -22.98 -4.33 8.42
CA LYS A 207 -23.02 -4.05 9.86
C LYS A 207 -22.98 -2.55 10.18
N GLN A 208 -22.14 -1.79 9.49
CA GLN A 208 -22.06 -0.32 9.69
C GLN A 208 -23.30 0.39 9.15
N TYR A 209 -23.83 -0.08 8.03
CA TYR A 209 -25.03 0.46 7.41
C TYR A 209 -26.26 0.26 8.30
N GLU A 210 -26.49 -0.96 8.76
CA GLU A 210 -27.60 -1.32 9.66
C GLU A 210 -27.59 -0.45 10.93
N HIS A 211 -26.41 -0.29 11.54
CA HIS A 211 -26.26 0.57 12.72
C HIS A 211 -26.63 2.03 12.42
N GLU A 212 -26.15 2.58 11.30
CA GLU A 212 -26.42 3.97 10.91
C GLU A 212 -27.89 4.22 10.56
N ILE A 213 -28.52 3.32 9.82
CA ILE A 213 -29.93 3.50 9.42
C ILE A 213 -30.86 3.38 10.62
N LYS A 214 -30.64 2.40 11.51
CA LYS A 214 -31.39 2.27 12.77
C LYS A 214 -31.27 3.53 13.62
N TYR A 215 -30.06 4.04 13.79
CA TYR A 215 -29.81 5.27 14.55
C TYR A 215 -30.56 6.47 13.94
N ARG A 216 -30.49 6.66 12.62
CA ARG A 216 -31.13 7.79 11.93
C ARG A 216 -32.65 7.72 11.96
N VAL A 217 -33.22 6.52 11.84
CA VAL A 217 -34.67 6.32 11.97
C VAL A 217 -35.12 6.61 13.40
N ALA A 218 -34.46 6.01 14.40
CA ALA A 218 -34.81 6.19 15.81
C ALA A 218 -34.72 7.65 16.29
N THR A 219 -33.78 8.42 15.75
CA THR A 219 -33.57 9.83 16.11
C THR A 219 -34.23 10.81 15.14
N ASN A 220 -34.95 10.32 14.13
CA ASN A 220 -35.44 11.10 12.99
C ASN A 220 -34.40 12.06 12.40
N LEU A 221 -33.12 11.65 12.42
CA LEU A 221 -32.01 12.52 12.08
C LEU A 221 -32.00 12.81 10.58
N ARG A 222 -32.39 14.03 10.23
CA ARG A 222 -32.29 14.59 8.89
C ARG A 222 -31.10 15.53 8.87
N THR A 223 -30.14 15.29 7.97
CA THR A 223 -29.06 16.25 7.74
C THR A 223 -29.12 16.87 6.35
N ASP A 224 -28.57 18.06 6.14
CA ASP A 224 -28.37 18.63 4.81
C ASP A 224 -27.27 17.85 4.04
N GLY A 225 -27.07 18.18 2.76
CA GLY A 225 -25.98 17.59 1.95
C GLY A 225 -24.56 17.87 2.46
N ARG A 226 -24.43 18.71 3.51
CA ARG A 226 -23.18 19.07 4.19
C ARG A 226 -23.04 18.42 5.58
N GLY A 227 -24.04 17.66 6.05
CA GLY A 227 -24.03 16.95 7.32
C GLY A 227 -24.52 17.77 8.53
N ARG A 228 -25.13 18.94 8.33
CA ARG A 228 -25.77 19.73 9.40
C ARG A 228 -27.19 19.23 9.65
N ARG A 229 -27.64 19.20 10.90
CA ARG A 229 -29.04 18.84 11.23
C ARG A 229 -30.01 19.85 10.61
N ILE A 230 -31.13 19.35 10.10
CA ILE A 230 -32.28 20.13 9.60
C ILE A 230 -33.46 19.83 10.50
#